data_AF-A0A388Q380-F1
#
_entry.id   AF-A0A388Q380-F1
#
_cell.length_a   1.000
_cell.length_b   1.000
_cell.length_c   1.000
_cell.angle_alpha   90.00
_cell.angle_beta   90.00
_cell.angle_gamma   90.00
#
_symmetry.space_group_name_H-M   'P 1'
#
loop_
_entity.id
_entity.type
_entity.pdbx_description
1 polymer ?
#
loop_
_entity_poly.entity_id
_entity_poly.type
_entity_poly.pdbx_seq_one_letter_code
_entity_poly.pdbx_strand_id
1 'polypeptide(L)'
;MKKILLFSLFTFSFFFSQSQIIINELEADAGNNEGTGGDWIEFKNIGTNPEDMSCWRLTNGGSVIISFPNGLIVPSGGLRIGR
;
A
#
# COMPACT_ATOMS: atom_id res chain seq x y z
N MET A 1 -14.37 10.39 -39.95
CA MET A 1 -13.33 11.07 -39.16
C MET A 1 -13.71 11.31 -37.69
N LYS A 2 -14.98 11.58 -37.33
CA LYS A 2 -15.41 11.77 -35.92
C LYS A 2 -15.43 10.50 -35.05
N LYS A 3 -15.60 9.30 -35.65
CA LYS A 3 -15.67 8.02 -34.90
C LYS A 3 -14.29 7.52 -34.40
N ILE A 4 -13.21 7.91 -35.08
CA ILE A 4 -11.83 7.58 -34.69
C ILE A 4 -11.40 8.40 -33.46
N LEU A 5 -11.89 9.64 -33.34
CA LEU A 5 -11.62 10.50 -32.19
C LEU A 5 -12.25 9.99 -30.89
N LEU A 6 -13.46 9.40 -30.98
CA LEU A 6 -14.15 8.81 -29.82
C LEU A 6 -13.46 7.52 -29.32
N PHE A 7 -12.88 6.73 -30.23
CA PHE A 7 -12.15 5.50 -29.86
C PHE A 7 -10.81 5.82 -29.19
N SER A 8 -10.14 6.90 -29.63
CA SER A 8 -8.91 7.41 -29.03
C SER A 8 -9.08 7.96 -27.60
N LEU A 9 -10.25 8.54 -27.27
CA LEU A 9 -10.54 9.00 -25.91
C LEU A 9 -10.84 7.85 -24.93
N PHE A 10 -11.31 6.70 -25.42
CA PHE A 10 -11.64 5.55 -24.57
C PHE A 10 -10.41 4.72 -24.18
N THR A 11 -9.36 4.73 -25.01
CA THR A 11 -8.09 4.04 -24.72
C THR A 11 -7.15 4.83 -23.82
N PHE A 12 -7.36 6.14 -23.64
CA PHE A 12 -6.49 6.99 -22.82
C PHE A 12 -6.77 6.83 -21.31
N SER A 13 -7.97 6.38 -20.93
CA SER A 13 -8.37 6.23 -19.52
C SER A 13 -7.85 4.97 -18.83
N PHE A 14 -7.12 4.08 -19.53
CA PHE A 14 -6.64 2.81 -18.99
C PHE A 14 -5.18 2.83 -18.50
N PHE A 15 -4.44 3.94 -18.63
CA PHE A 15 -2.99 3.95 -18.40
C PHE A 15 -2.52 4.56 -17.08
N PHE A 16 -3.42 4.82 -16.12
CA PHE A 16 -3.02 5.31 -14.81
C PHE A 16 -3.64 4.48 -13.68
N SER A 17 -3.32 3.18 -13.62
CA SER A 17 -3.22 2.55 -12.31
C SER A 17 -1.94 3.09 -11.67
N GLN A 18 -2.07 4.26 -11.04
CA GLN A 18 -1.02 4.76 -10.17
C GLN A 18 -0.84 3.71 -9.07
N SER A 19 0.41 3.39 -8.77
CA SER A 19 0.70 2.57 -7.60
C SER A 19 0.11 3.28 -6.36
N GLN A 20 -0.70 2.55 -5.61
CA GLN A 20 -1.51 3.10 -4.52
C GLN A 20 -1.41 2.16 -3.33
N ILE A 21 -0.80 2.67 -2.27
CA ILE A 21 -0.69 1.97 -0.99
C ILE A 21 -1.90 2.33 -0.13
N ILE A 22 -2.59 1.30 0.36
CA ILE A 22 -3.64 1.42 1.37
C ILE A 22 -3.22 0.69 2.65
N ILE A 23 -3.85 1.05 3.76
CA ILE A 23 -3.90 0.21 4.95
C ILE A 23 -5.04 -0.79 4.73
N ASN A 24 -4.72 -2.07 4.55
CA ASN A 24 -5.72 -3.09 4.19
C ASN A 24 -6.24 -3.87 5.41
N GLU A 25 -5.33 -4.27 6.32
CA GLU A 25 -5.65 -5.06 7.50
C GLU A 25 -4.91 -4.52 8.72
N LEU A 26 -5.52 -4.70 9.89
CA LEU A 26 -4.97 -4.38 11.20
C LEU A 26 -5.29 -5.57 12.11
N GLU A 27 -4.24 -6.18 12.66
CA GLU A 27 -4.37 -7.21 13.69
C GLU A 27 -3.88 -6.62 15.01
N ALA A 28 -4.74 -6.66 16.01
CA ALA A 28 -4.38 -6.36 17.39
C ALA A 28 -4.26 -7.68 18.16
N ASP A 29 -3.13 -7.89 18.80
CA ASP A 29 -2.90 -8.95 19.76
C ASP A 29 -3.80 -8.70 20.97
N ALA A 30 -4.66 -9.67 21.26
CA ALA A 30 -5.53 -9.66 22.44
C ALA A 30 -4.73 -9.77 23.75
N GLY A 31 -3.42 -10.02 23.68
CA GLY A 31 -2.52 -10.27 24.80
C GLY A 31 -2.38 -11.76 25.11
N ASN A 32 -1.56 -12.07 26.11
CA ASN A 32 -1.31 -13.43 26.61
C ASN A 32 -0.71 -14.43 25.59
N ASN A 33 -0.13 -13.97 24.49
CA ASN A 33 0.36 -14.82 23.39
C ASN A 33 -0.72 -15.74 22.79
N GLU A 34 -2.01 -15.40 22.93
CA GLU A 34 -3.11 -16.17 22.36
C GLU A 34 -3.23 -15.95 20.84
N GLY A 35 -2.58 -14.92 20.30
CA GLY A 35 -2.37 -14.70 18.87
C GLY A 35 -1.00 -15.23 18.42
N THR A 36 -0.98 -16.08 17.39
CA THR A 36 0.25 -16.69 16.86
C THR A 36 1.15 -15.74 16.03
N GLY A 37 0.82 -14.44 15.96
CA GLY A 37 1.46 -13.50 15.04
C GLY A 37 1.66 -12.06 15.54
N GLY A 38 1.31 -11.74 16.80
CA GLY A 38 1.47 -10.39 17.37
C GLY A 38 0.66 -9.28 16.68
N ASP A 39 0.89 -8.04 17.10
CA ASP A 39 0.30 -6.84 16.49
C ASP A 39 0.95 -6.56 15.12
N TRP A 40 0.14 -6.35 14.08
CA TRP A 40 0.66 -5.93 12.77
C TRP A 40 -0.34 -5.10 11.96
N ILE A 41 0.21 -4.35 11.00
CA ILE A 41 -0.53 -3.57 9.99
C ILE A 41 -0.13 -4.09 8.61
N GLU A 42 -1.11 -4.34 7.75
CA GLU A 42 -0.87 -4.63 6.33
C GLU A 42 -0.99 -3.37 5.48
N PHE A 43 0.09 -3.08 4.77
CA PHE A 43 0.11 -2.16 3.64
C PHE A 43 -0.10 -2.95 2.36
N LYS A 44 -1.08 -2.57 1.56
CA LYS A 44 -1.38 -3.22 0.29
C LYS A 44 -1.22 -2.27 -0.86
N ASN A 45 -0.38 -2.66 -1.83
CA ASN A 45 -0.37 -2.01 -3.12
C ASN A 45 -1.50 -2.58 -3.98
N ILE A 46 -2.54 -1.78 -4.18
CA ILE A 46 -3.70 -2.14 -5.01
C ILE A 46 -3.50 -1.78 -6.50
N GLY A 47 -2.36 -1.16 -6.84
CA GLY A 47 -1.94 -0.92 -8.20
C GLY A 47 -1.21 -2.11 -8.82
N THR A 48 -0.87 -1.97 -10.10
CA THR A 48 -0.15 -3.00 -10.86
C THR A 48 1.36 -2.78 -10.93
N ASN A 49 1.84 -1.59 -10.57
CA ASN A 49 3.25 -1.23 -10.55
C ASN A 49 3.79 -1.24 -9.10
N PRO A 50 5.07 -1.58 -8.87
CA PRO A 50 5.68 -1.45 -7.55
C PRO A 50 5.68 0.00 -7.03
N GLU A 51 5.46 0.21 -5.74
CA GLU A 51 5.63 1.51 -5.06
C GLU A 51 6.97 1.57 -4.34
N ASP A 52 7.63 2.72 -4.39
CA ASP A 52 8.75 3.02 -3.52
C ASP A 52 8.27 3.72 -2.23
N MET A 53 8.29 2.97 -1.12
CA MET A 53 7.95 3.46 0.22
C MET A 53 9.20 3.86 1.03
N SER A 54 10.33 4.09 0.37
CA SER A 54 11.57 4.53 1.02
C SER A 54 11.35 5.77 1.87
N CYS A 55 11.83 5.71 3.12
CA CYS A 55 11.78 6.83 4.07
C CYS A 55 10.37 7.32 4.43
N TRP A 56 9.31 6.58 4.08
CA TRP A 56 7.95 6.86 4.55
C TRP A 56 7.88 6.74 6.07
N ARG A 57 6.86 7.37 6.65
CA ARG A 57 6.60 7.35 8.09
C ARG A 57 5.16 6.96 8.38
N LEU A 58 4.99 5.93 9.20
CA LEU A 58 3.71 5.61 9.82
C LEU A 58 3.64 6.30 11.19
N THR A 59 2.55 7.03 11.45
CA THR A 59 2.32 7.72 12.71
C THR A 59 0.86 7.61 13.14
N ASN A 60 0.62 7.64 14.45
CA ASN A 60 -0.71 7.80 15.03
C ASN A 60 -1.09 9.28 15.26
N GLY A 61 -0.30 10.23 14.75
CA GLY A 61 -0.47 11.66 15.00
C GLY A 61 0.06 12.14 16.36
N GLY A 62 0.63 11.24 17.16
CA GLY A 62 1.26 11.52 18.45
C GLY A 62 2.76 11.25 18.45
N SER A 63 3.26 10.63 19.52
CA SER A 63 4.69 10.36 19.70
C SER A 63 5.20 9.13 18.94
N VAL A 64 4.31 8.26 18.45
CA VAL A 64 4.70 7.05 17.74
C VAL A 64 4.97 7.38 16.28
N ILE A 65 6.21 7.11 15.86
CA ILE A 65 6.68 7.26 14.49
C ILE A 65 7.51 6.03 14.13
N ILE A 66 7.08 5.30 13.11
CA ILE A 66 7.84 4.20 12.51
C ILE A 66 8.36 4.71 11.16
N SER A 67 9.69 4.72 10.98
CA SER A 67 10.32 5.11 9.72
C SER A 67 10.69 3.88 8.91
N PHE A 68 10.32 3.86 7.63
CA PHE A 68 10.69 2.78 6.73
C PHE A 68 12.11 2.97 6.17
N PRO A 69 12.85 1.87 5.96
CA PRO A 69 14.22 1.94 5.45
C PRO A 69 14.24 2.48 4.03
N ASN A 70 15.41 2.99 3.62
CA ASN A 70 15.68 3.28 2.23
C ASN A 70 15.68 1.96 1.41
N GLY A 71 15.11 1.99 0.22
CA GLY A 71 14.96 0.84 -0.68
C GLY A 71 13.75 -0.05 -0.39
N LEU A 72 12.78 0.39 0.42
CA LEU A 72 11.55 -0.37 0.64
C LEU A 72 10.64 -0.28 -0.59
N ILE A 73 10.74 -1.27 -1.47
CA ILE A 73 9.86 -1.40 -2.62
C ILE A 73 8.72 -2.38 -2.30
N VAL A 74 7.48 -1.95 -2.52
CA VAL A 74 6.28 -2.75 -2.32
C VAL A 74 5.68 -3.14 -3.67
N PRO A 75 5.86 -4.40 -4.13
CA PRO A 75 5.19 -4.93 -5.31
C PRO A 75 3.66 -4.90 -5.16
N SER A 76 2.94 -5.23 -6.23
CA SER A 76 1.50 -5.49 -6.10
C SER A 76 1.25 -6.63 -5.10
N GLY A 77 0.28 -6.43 -4.19
CA GLY A 77 0.03 -7.36 -3.08
C GLY A 77 0.22 -6.73 -1.70
N GLY A 78 0.32 -7.57 -0.67
CA GLY A 78 0.36 -7.17 0.74
C GLY A 78 1.76 -7.26 1.37
N LEU A 79 2.09 -6.27 2.20
CA LEU A 79 3.25 -6.22 3.08
C LEU A 79 2.77 -6.04 4.53
N ARG A 80 3.08 -6.99 5.41
CA ARG A 80 2.74 -6.91 6.84
C ARG A 80 3.93 -6.41 7.64
N ILE A 81 3.69 -5.41 8.49
CA ILE A 81 4.69 -4.83 9.39
C ILE A 81 4.14 -4.90 10.81
N GLY A 82 4.87 -5.57 11.70
CA GLY A 82 4.44 -5.83 13.07
C GLY A 82 5.61 -6.07 14.01
N ARG A 83 5.30 -6.35 15.27
CA ARG A 83 6.30 -6.73 16.28
C ARG A 83 6.85 -8.13 16.02
#